data_AF-A0A963SZZ8-F1
#
_entry.id   AF-A0A963SZZ8-F1
#
_cell.length_a   1.000
_cell.length_b   1.000
_cell.length_c   1.000
_cell.angle_alpha   90.00
_cell.angle_beta   90.00
_cell.angle_gamma   90.00
#
_symmetry.space_group_name_H-M   'P 1'
#
loop_
_entity.id
_entity.type
_entity.pdbx_description
1 polymer ?
#
loop_
_entity_poly.entity_id
_entity_poly.type
_entity_poly.pdbx_seq_one_letter_code
_entity_poly.pdbx_strand_id
1 'polypeptide(L)' 'MDLNRLINMVIRQVLHRLVRTGVDRGIDLATRKGKPKEQMTPDERKQAQMGKDMAKRARQAAKVTRRLGR' A
#
# COMPACT_ATOMS: atom_id res chain seq x y z
N MET A 1 22.85 -31.61 -1.10
CA MET A 1 21.95 -30.67 -0.38
C MET A 1 22.78 -29.48 0.02
N ASP A 2 22.76 -28.44 -0.80
CA ASP A 2 23.68 -27.32 -0.66
C ASP A 2 23.22 -26.36 0.43
N LEU A 3 24.09 -26.18 1.42
CA LEU A 3 23.94 -25.18 2.47
C LEU A 3 23.68 -23.77 1.87
N ASN A 4 24.21 -23.50 0.69
CA ASN A 4 23.94 -22.30 -0.09
C ASN A 4 22.46 -22.13 -0.45
N ARG A 5 21.72 -23.22 -0.72
CA ARG A 5 20.28 -23.17 -1.03
C ARG A 5 19.46 -22.86 0.22
N LEU A 6 19.85 -23.40 1.36
CA LEU A 6 19.24 -23.09 2.67
C LEU A 6 19.47 -21.63 3.04
N ILE A 7 20.71 -21.14 2.91
CA ILE A 7 21.06 -19.73 3.17
C ILE A 7 20.30 -18.79 2.23
N ASN A 8 20.24 -19.10 0.94
CA ASN A 8 19.48 -18.31 -0.03
C ASN A 8 17.98 -18.29 0.26
N MET A 9 17.41 -19.38 0.75
CA MET A 9 16.01 -19.42 1.20
C MET A 9 15.79 -18.56 2.43
N VAL A 10 16.64 -18.67 3.45
CA VAL A 10 16.51 -17.89 4.69
C VAL A 10 16.69 -16.41 4.43
N ILE A 11 17.74 -16.01 3.70
CA ILE A 11 17.97 -14.63 3.32
C ILE A 11 16.78 -14.10 2.54
N ARG A 12 16.30 -14.81 1.50
CA ARG A 12 15.12 -14.37 0.75
C ARG A 12 13.91 -14.23 1.64
N GLN A 13 13.66 -15.13 2.58
CA GLN A 13 12.48 -15.10 3.43
C GLN A 13 12.54 -13.97 4.45
N VAL A 14 13.71 -13.69 5.01
CA VAL A 14 13.95 -12.56 5.91
C VAL A 14 13.89 -11.24 5.14
N LEU A 15 14.52 -11.14 3.98
CA LEU A 15 14.43 -9.97 3.11
C LEU A 15 12.99 -9.73 2.66
N HIS A 16 12.25 -10.78 2.27
CA HIS A 16 10.84 -10.64 1.89
C HIS A 16 10.00 -10.14 3.05
N ARG A 17 10.22 -10.64 4.26
CA ARG A 17 9.49 -10.18 5.44
C ARG A 17 9.89 -8.77 5.84
N LEU A 18 11.17 -8.41 5.76
CA LEU A 18 11.65 -7.06 6.06
C LEU A 18 11.22 -6.03 5.02
N VAL A 19 11.30 -6.37 3.73
CA VAL A 19 10.80 -5.52 2.65
C VAL A 19 9.28 -5.43 2.75
N ARG A 20 8.56 -6.53 2.92
CA ARG A 20 7.10 -6.46 3.04
C ARG A 20 6.68 -5.67 4.27
N THR A 21 7.19 -5.97 5.46
CA THR A 21 6.80 -5.26 6.69
C THR A 21 7.41 -3.85 6.77
N GLY A 22 8.59 -3.62 6.21
CA GLY A 22 9.33 -2.35 6.25
C GLY A 22 8.96 -1.40 5.13
N VAL A 23 8.57 -1.90 3.95
CA VAL A 23 7.90 -1.11 2.91
C VAL A 23 6.45 -0.93 3.29
N ASP A 24 5.73 -1.94 3.80
CA ASP A 24 4.35 -1.73 4.27
C ASP A 24 4.34 -0.73 5.42
N ARG A 25 5.19 -0.85 6.45
CA ARG A 25 5.29 0.17 7.53
C ARG A 25 5.99 1.44 7.11
N GLY A 26 6.92 1.42 6.17
CA GLY A 26 7.64 2.61 5.70
C GLY A 26 6.76 3.45 4.79
N ILE A 27 5.97 2.81 3.94
CA ILE A 27 4.86 3.41 3.22
C ILE A 27 3.76 3.75 4.20
N ASP A 28 3.37 2.91 5.16
CA ASP A 28 2.38 3.28 6.18
C ASP A 28 2.89 4.47 7.00
N LEU A 29 4.18 4.64 7.27
CA LEU A 29 4.75 5.77 8.01
C LEU A 29 4.86 7.02 7.12
N ALA A 30 5.28 6.86 5.87
CA ALA A 30 5.35 7.92 4.87
C ALA A 30 3.96 8.39 4.43
N THR A 31 2.96 7.51 4.45
CA THR A 31 1.54 7.77 4.17
C THR A 31 0.74 8.07 5.44
N ARG A 32 1.20 7.69 6.65
CA ARG A 32 0.72 8.15 7.99
C ARG A 32 1.13 9.59 8.32
N LYS A 33 1.80 10.27 7.39
CA LYS A 33 1.54 11.71 7.21
C LYS A 33 0.06 12.03 6.88
N GLY A 34 -0.83 11.04 6.81
CA GLY A 34 -2.27 11.13 7.04
C GLY A 34 -2.73 10.08 8.06
N LYS A 35 -3.10 10.53 9.27
CA LYS A 35 -3.37 9.75 10.49
C LYS A 35 -4.41 8.62 10.33
N PRO A 36 -4.39 7.56 11.16
CA PRO A 36 -5.52 6.61 11.27
C PRO A 36 -6.82 7.35 11.58
N LYS A 37 -7.94 6.93 10.98
CA LYS A 37 -9.28 7.60 11.05
C LYS A 37 -9.73 7.99 12.47
N GLU A 38 -9.27 7.25 13.47
CA GLU A 38 -9.58 7.43 14.89
C GLU A 38 -8.80 8.60 15.53
N GLN A 39 -7.69 9.04 14.93
CA GLN A 39 -6.87 10.18 15.38
C GLN A 39 -6.90 11.37 14.41
N MET A 40 -7.67 11.30 13.31
CA MET A 40 -7.85 12.40 12.38
C MET A 40 -8.72 13.50 12.97
N THR A 41 -8.23 14.74 12.94
CA THR A 41 -9.05 15.91 13.23
C THR A 41 -10.16 16.05 12.17
N PRO A 42 -11.27 16.78 12.45
CA PRO A 42 -12.40 16.91 11.52
C PRO A 42 -11.99 17.38 10.11
N ASP A 43 -10.97 18.23 10.02
CA ASP A 43 -10.44 18.76 8.76
C ASP A 43 -9.63 17.72 7.97
N GLU A 44 -8.85 16.88 8.64
CA GLU A 44 -8.11 15.78 8.01
C GLU A 44 -9.05 14.69 7.48
N ARG A 45 -10.20 14.47 8.13
CA ARG A 45 -11.25 13.57 7.61
C ARG A 45 -11.84 14.08 6.31
N LYS A 46 -12.04 15.40 6.17
CA LYS A 46 -12.58 15.98 4.92
C LYS A 46 -11.60 15.80 3.76
N GLN A 47 -10.31 16.05 3.96
CA GLN A 47 -9.30 15.77 2.94
C GLN A 47 -9.23 14.28 2.58
N ALA A 48 -9.28 13.39 3.58
CA ALA A 48 -9.28 11.95 3.32
C ALA A 48 -10.54 11.47 2.57
N GLN A 49 -11.70 12.07 2.82
CA GLN A 49 -12.93 11.80 2.07
C GLN A 49 -12.81 12.29 0.63
N MET A 50 -12.34 13.53 0.41
CA MET A 50 -12.09 14.07 -0.93
C MET A 50 -11.12 13.19 -1.73
N GLY A 51 -10.03 12.74 -1.11
CA GLY A 51 -9.07 11.82 -1.75
C GLY A 51 -9.70 10.46 -2.10
N LYS A 52 -10.59 9.94 -1.25
CA LYS A 52 -11.32 8.69 -1.53
C LYS A 52 -12.31 8.84 -2.68
N ASP A 53 -13.03 9.95 -2.75
CA ASP A 53 -13.99 10.20 -3.82
C ASP A 53 -13.27 10.36 -5.17
N MET A 54 -12.14 11.05 -5.18
CA MET A 54 -11.29 11.18 -6.37
C MET A 54 -10.75 9.81 -6.82
N ALA A 55 -10.24 9.00 -5.88
CA ALA A 55 -9.79 7.64 -6.17
C ALA A 55 -10.93 6.74 -6.69
N LYS A 56 -12.15 6.90 -6.17
CA LYS A 56 -13.32 6.13 -6.59
C LYS A 56 -13.72 6.47 -8.03
N ARG A 57 -13.71 7.76 -8.40
CA ARG A 57 -13.94 8.22 -9.78
C ARG A 57 -12.85 7.71 -10.73
N ALA A 58 -11.59 7.80 -10.35
CA ALA A 58 -10.47 7.27 -11.14
C ALA A 58 -10.60 5.76 -11.39
N ARG A 59 -11.00 4.98 -10.37
CA ARG A 59 -11.25 3.53 -10.51
C ARG A 59 -12.42 3.24 -11.45
N GLN A 60 -13.49 4.03 -11.40
CA GLN A 60 -14.62 3.88 -12.32
C GLN A 60 -14.20 4.16 -13.76
N ALA A 61 -13.47 5.26 -13.99
CA ALA A 61 -12.92 5.59 -15.31
C ALA A 61 -12.02 4.46 -15.82
N ALA A 62 -11.06 4.00 -15.01
CA ALA A 62 -10.17 2.90 -15.36
C ALA A 62 -10.95 1.60 -15.66
N LYS A 63 -12.04 1.32 -14.95
CA LYS A 63 -12.88 0.12 -15.19
C LYS A 63 -13.62 0.21 -16.52
N VAL A 64 -14.10 1.40 -16.90
CA VAL A 64 -14.72 1.65 -18.20
C VAL A 64 -13.68 1.50 -19.32
N THR A 65 -12.52 2.16 -19.18
CA THR A 65 -11.41 2.04 -20.14
C THR A 65 -10.98 0.58 -20.32
N ARG A 66 -10.89 -0.19 -19.23
CA ARG A 66 -10.50 -1.60 -19.26
C ARG A 66 -11.56 -2.53 -19.88
N ARG A 67 -12.82 -2.11 -19.93
CA ARG A 67 -13.90 -2.83 -20.61
C ARG A 67 -13.97 -2.49 -22.10
N LEU A 68 -13.63 -1.25 -22.46
CA LEU A 68 -13.56 -0.81 -23.86
C LEU A 68 -12.31 -1.33 -24.59
N GLY A 69 -11.23 -1.60 -23.84
CA GLY A 69 -9.99 -2.15 -24.39
C GLY A 69 -9.89 -3.69 -24.37
N ARG A 70 -10.97 -4.41 -24.04
CA ARG A 70 -11.09 -5.87 -24.24
C ARG A 70 -12.01 -6.12 -25.41
#